data_AF-A0A7D4TWM8-F1
#
_entry.id   AF-A0A7D4TWM8-F1
#
_cell.length_a   1.000
_cell.length_b   1.000
_cell.length_c   1.000
_cell.angle_alpha   90.00
_cell.angle_beta   90.00
_cell.angle_gamma   90.00
#
_symmetry.space_group_name_H-M   'P 1'
#
loop_
_entity.id
_entity.type
_entity.pdbx_description
1 polymer ?
#
loop_
_entity_poly.entity_id
_entity_poly.type
_entity_poly.pdbx_seq_one_letter_code
_entity_poly.pdbx_strand_id
1 'polypeptide(L)'
;MLFILILILSLIAGFITPWWVAAIIAFVMAFYAGKRPGQAFLSGFAAVFIVWVVLALVKSIPNNHVLASRVAVLFHLPGWSILLILTALIGGLVGGMSAMSGVLVRRALGR
;
A
#
# COMPACT_ATOMS: atom_id res chain seq x y z
N MET A 1 -7.75 -8.77 11.54
CA MET A 1 -7.72 -7.47 12.24
C MET A 1 -6.64 -6.55 11.68
N LEU A 2 -5.36 -6.93 11.69
CA LEU A 2 -4.28 -6.06 11.19
C LEU A 2 -4.51 -5.52 9.76
N PHE A 3 -4.92 -6.38 8.83
CA PHE A 3 -5.29 -5.98 7.46
C PHE A 3 -6.32 -4.84 7.44
N ILE A 4 -7.43 -4.97 8.18
CA ILE A 4 -8.53 -3.99 8.22
C ILE A 4 -8.04 -2.65 8.78
N LEU A 5 -7.22 -2.69 9.84
CA LEU A 5 -6.64 -1.49 10.44
C LEU A 5 -5.76 -0.74 9.43
N ILE A 6 -4.85 -1.44 8.75
CA ILE A 6 -3.97 -0.83 7.75
C ILE A 6 -4.78 -0.30 6.58
N LEU A 7 -5.77 -1.05 6.11
CA LEU A 7 -6.63 -0.70 4.98
C LEU A 7 -7.39 0.60 5.24
N ILE A 8 -8.15 0.67 6.34
CA ILE A 8 -9.01 1.82 6.63
C ILE A 8 -8.16 3.07 6.90
N LEU A 9 -7.15 2.96 7.78
CA LEU A 9 -6.32 4.10 8.14
C LEU A 9 -5.52 4.61 6.94
N SER A 10 -4.92 3.73 6.14
CA SER A 10 -4.16 4.16 4.96
C SER A 10 -5.05 4.71 3.86
N LEU A 11 -6.28 4.20 3.71
CA LEU A 11 -7.23 4.75 2.74
C LEU A 11 -7.64 6.18 3.11
N ILE A 12 -8.00 6.41 4.38
CA ILE A 12 -8.35 7.75 4.88
C ILE A 12 -7.13 8.69 4.74
N ALA A 13 -5.96 8.27 5.22
CA ALA A 13 -4.75 9.06 5.15
C ALA A 13 -4.34 9.38 3.70
N GLY A 14 -4.54 8.46 2.75
CA GLY A 14 -4.17 8.64 1.35
C GLY A 14 -4.99 9.70 0.60
N PHE A 15 -6.11 10.17 1.15
CA PHE A 15 -6.84 11.33 0.61
C PHE A 15 -6.30 12.68 1.09
N ILE A 16 -5.65 12.72 2.26
CA ILE A 16 -5.28 13.97 2.96
C ILE A 16 -3.76 14.18 2.95
N THR A 17 -3.00 13.09 2.93
CA THR A 17 -1.55 13.08 3.16
C THR A 17 -0.78 12.49 1.97
N PRO A 18 0.55 12.69 1.91
CA PRO A 18 1.38 12.03 0.92
C PRO A 18 1.34 10.50 1.05
N TRP A 19 1.58 9.80 -0.07
CA TRP A 19 1.45 8.35 -0.17
C TRP A 19 2.33 7.55 0.81
N TRP A 20 3.49 8.07 1.22
CA TRP A 20 4.43 7.36 2.09
C TRP A 20 3.89 7.14 3.52
N VAL A 21 2.83 7.86 3.90
CA VAL A 21 2.17 7.68 5.20
C VAL A 21 1.60 6.27 5.37
N ALA A 22 1.21 5.60 4.28
CA ALA A 22 0.77 4.21 4.32
C ALA A 22 1.85 3.26 4.89
N ALA A 23 3.14 3.54 4.66
CA ALA A 23 4.24 2.77 5.22
C ALA A 23 4.32 2.91 6.75
N ILE A 24 4.18 4.15 7.25
CA ILE A 24 4.17 4.44 8.70
C ILE A 24 2.98 3.77 9.37
N ILE A 25 1.79 3.88 8.79
CA ILE A 25 0.58 3.23 9.30
C ILE A 25 0.77 1.71 9.36
N ALA A 26 1.26 1.10 8.27
CA ALA A 26 1.51 -0.34 8.22
C ALA A 26 2.51 -0.77 9.31
N PHE A 27 3.60 -0.03 9.49
CA PHE A 27 4.60 -0.29 10.54
C PHE A 27 3.99 -0.19 11.94
N VAL A 28 3.34 0.93 12.27
CA VAL A 28 2.81 1.21 13.61
C VAL A 28 1.72 0.19 13.97
N MET A 29 0.79 -0.08 13.05
CA MET A 29 -0.27 -1.06 13.31
C MET A 29 0.29 -2.47 13.49
N ALA A 30 1.30 -2.87 12.72
CA ALA A 30 1.91 -4.18 12.86
C ALA A 30 2.80 -4.30 14.10
N PHE A 31 3.44 -3.20 14.51
CA PHE A 31 4.18 -3.11 15.77
C PHE A 31 3.24 -3.42 16.95
N TYR A 32 2.05 -2.83 17.02
CA TYR A 32 1.14 -3.08 18.15
C TYR A 32 0.29 -4.35 18.01
N ALA A 33 -0.26 -4.62 16.83
CA ALA A 33 -1.27 -5.69 16.63
C ALA A 33 -0.79 -6.90 15.82
N GLY A 34 0.41 -6.83 15.22
CA GLY A 34 0.97 -7.93 14.44
C GLY A 34 1.40 -9.11 15.32
N LYS A 35 1.28 -10.35 14.83
CA LYS A 35 1.65 -11.56 15.58
C LYS A 35 2.86 -12.28 14.97
N ARG A 36 2.76 -12.60 13.68
CA ARG A 36 3.79 -13.31 12.91
C ARG A 36 4.29 -12.42 11.75
N PRO A 37 5.61 -12.29 11.53
CA PRO A 37 6.17 -11.44 10.47
C PRO A 37 5.58 -11.73 9.09
N GLY A 38 5.49 -13.01 8.69
CA GLY A 38 4.91 -13.37 7.38
C GLY A 38 3.41 -13.02 7.25
N GLN A 39 2.63 -13.18 8.33
CA GLN A 39 1.22 -12.77 8.33
C GLN A 39 1.08 -11.24 8.30
N ALA A 40 1.98 -10.52 8.96
CA ALA A 40 2.03 -9.06 8.92
C ALA A 40 2.40 -8.55 7.53
N PHE A 41 3.37 -9.18 6.86
CA PHE A 41 3.71 -8.90 5.47
C PHE A 41 2.49 -9.04 4.56
N LEU A 42 1.82 -10.20 4.57
CA LEU A 42 0.64 -10.43 3.73
C LEU A 42 -0.49 -9.45 4.04
N SER A 43 -0.71 -9.14 5.32
CA SER A 43 -1.73 -8.16 5.74
C SER A 43 -1.41 -6.75 5.24
N GLY A 44 -0.16 -6.29 5.40
CA GLY A 44 0.27 -4.96 4.94
C GLY A 44 0.29 -4.87 3.42
N PHE A 45 0.75 -5.93 2.75
CA PHE A 45 0.78 -6.01 1.29
C PHE A 45 -0.61 -5.91 0.69
N ALA A 46 -1.52 -6.79 1.10
CA ALA A 46 -2.87 -6.81 0.55
C ALA A 46 -3.62 -5.50 0.86
N ALA A 47 -3.46 -4.96 2.08
CA ALA A 47 -4.12 -3.72 2.45
C ALA A 47 -3.64 -2.55 1.60
N VAL A 48 -2.33 -2.31 1.51
CA VAL A 48 -1.79 -1.16 0.77
C VAL A 48 -1.96 -1.35 -0.74
N PHE A 49 -1.87 -2.58 -1.27
CA PHE A 49 -2.22 -2.87 -2.66
C PHE A 49 -3.64 -2.41 -3.01
N ILE A 50 -4.63 -2.79 -2.19
CA ILE A 50 -6.03 -2.39 -2.39
C ILE A 50 -6.19 -0.88 -2.25
N VAL A 51 -5.59 -0.26 -1.22
CA VAL A 51 -5.61 1.21 -1.07
C VAL A 51 -5.06 1.89 -2.32
N TRP A 52 -3.96 1.38 -2.88
CA TRP A 52 -3.35 1.95 -4.08
C TRP A 52 -4.28 1.87 -5.29
N VAL A 53 -4.87 0.70 -5.53
CA VAL A 53 -5.81 0.50 -6.63
C VAL A 53 -6.99 1.44 -6.50
N VAL A 54 -7.60 1.52 -5.31
CA VAL A 54 -8.76 2.37 -5.07
C VAL A 54 -8.42 3.85 -5.28
N LEU A 55 -7.36 4.36 -4.65
CA LEU A 55 -6.98 5.76 -4.77
C LEU A 55 -6.60 6.15 -6.20
N ALA A 56 -5.88 5.28 -6.91
CA ALA A 56 -5.51 5.52 -8.30
C ALA A 56 -6.74 5.53 -9.22
N LEU A 57 -7.66 4.59 -9.07
CA LEU A 57 -8.88 4.52 -9.88
C LEU A 57 -9.84 5.69 -9.60
N VAL A 58 -10.02 6.08 -8.34
CA VAL A 58 -10.82 7.26 -7.96
C VAL A 58 -10.30 8.53 -8.67
N LYS A 59 -8.98 8.68 -8.80
CA LYS A 59 -8.36 9.80 -9.52
C LYS A 59 -8.40 9.64 -11.04
N SER A 60 -8.31 8.40 -11.53
CA SER A 60 -8.07 8.13 -12.95
C SER A 60 -9.34 7.94 -13.77
N ILE A 61 -10.41 7.37 -13.21
CA ILE A 61 -11.67 7.11 -13.92
C ILE A 61 -12.34 8.41 -14.40
N PRO A 62 -12.50 9.46 -13.57
CA PRO A 62 -13.12 10.72 -14.02
C PRO A 62 -12.35 11.41 -15.14
N ASN A 63 -11.05 11.10 -15.27
CA ASN A 63 -10.15 11.64 -16.27
C ASN A 63 -9.95 10.68 -17.46
N ASN A 64 -10.79 9.65 -17.61
CA ASN A 64 -10.69 8.63 -18.67
C ASN A 64 -9.26 8.04 -18.82
N HIS A 65 -8.53 7.92 -17.71
CA HIS A 65 -7.15 7.42 -17.67
C HIS A 65 -6.13 8.17 -18.56
N VAL A 66 -6.40 9.44 -18.94
CA VAL A 66 -5.53 10.20 -19.87
C VAL A 66 -4.10 10.29 -19.35
N LEU A 67 -3.89 10.75 -18.11
CA LEU A 67 -2.54 10.87 -17.53
C LEU A 67 -1.86 9.50 -17.40
N ALA A 68 -2.57 8.50 -16.88
CA ALA A 68 -2.03 7.15 -16.72
C ALA A 68 -1.61 6.53 -18.07
N SER A 69 -2.34 6.83 -19.15
CA SER A 69 -2.01 6.37 -20.50
C SER A 69 -0.75 7.04 -21.05
N ARG A 70 -0.55 8.35 -20.80
CA ARG A 70 0.69 9.06 -21.18
C ARG A 70 1.90 8.50 -20.43
N VAL A 71 1.75 8.23 -19.13
CA VAL A 71 2.81 7.62 -18.31
C VAL A 71 3.10 6.20 -18.80
N ALA A 72 2.08 5.41 -19.14
CA ALA A 72 2.28 4.07 -19.68
C ALA A 72 3.14 4.10 -20.97
N VAL A 73 2.88 5.03 -21.88
CA VAL A 73 3.70 5.21 -23.11
C VAL A 73 5.15 5.57 -22.78
N LEU A 74 5.37 6.48 -21.82
CA LEU A 74 6.72 6.88 -21.39
C LEU A 74 7.54 5.67 -20.88
N PHE A 75 6.88 4.74 -20.20
CA PHE A 75 7.49 3.50 -19.71
C PHE A 75 7.42 2.33 -20.71
N HIS A 76 7.00 2.58 -21.95
CA HIS A 76 6.83 1.56 -22.99
C HIS A 76 5.90 0.40 -22.57
N LEU A 77 4.89 0.70 -21.75
CA LEU A 77 3.90 -0.27 -21.28
C LEU A 77 2.72 -0.40 -22.26
N PRO A 78 2.12 -1.60 -22.40
CA PRO A 78 0.98 -1.81 -23.29
C PRO A 78 -0.29 -1.01 -22.96
N GLY A 79 -0.41 -0.47 -21.74
CA GLY A 79 -1.55 0.33 -21.33
C GLY A 79 -1.55 0.77 -19.87
N TRP A 80 -2.48 1.66 -19.53
CA TRP A 80 -2.62 2.23 -18.19
C TRP A 80 -2.94 1.18 -17.11
N SER A 81 -3.60 0.08 -17.48
CA SER A 81 -3.97 -1.00 -16.56
C SER A 81 -2.75 -1.74 -16.01
N ILE A 82 -1.73 -1.95 -16.84
CA ILE A 82 -0.46 -2.56 -16.42
C ILE A 82 0.29 -1.62 -15.48
N LEU A 83 0.31 -0.32 -15.79
CA LEU A 83 0.88 0.69 -14.90
C LEU A 83 0.18 0.70 -13.53
N LEU A 84 -1.15 0.59 -13.49
CA LEU A 84 -1.92 0.49 -12.26
C LEU A 84 -1.50 -0.72 -11.42
N ILE A 85 -1.41 -1.90 -12.04
CA ILE A 85 -1.02 -3.13 -11.34
C ILE A 85 0.41 -3.01 -10.81
N LEU A 86 1.35 -2.52 -11.62
CA LEU A 86 2.75 -2.36 -11.21
C LEU A 86 2.88 -1.40 -10.03
N THR A 87 2.22 -0.23 -10.09
CA THR A 87 2.25 0.74 -9.00
C THR A 87 1.57 0.22 -7.74
N ALA A 88 0.47 -0.52 -7.87
CA ALA A 88 -0.17 -1.19 -6.73
C ALA A 88 0.70 -2.28 -6.11
N LEU A 89 1.43 -3.07 -6.93
CA LEU A 89 2.40 -4.05 -6.45
C LEU A 89 3.53 -3.37 -5.66
N ILE A 90 4.06 -2.26 -6.17
CA ILE A 90 5.09 -1.48 -5.46
C ILE A 90 4.53 -0.95 -4.12
N GLY A 91 3.33 -0.36 -4.13
CA GLY A 91 2.67 0.08 -2.90
C GLY A 91 2.43 -1.06 -1.90
N GLY A 92 1.96 -2.20 -2.39
CA GLY A 92 1.81 -3.43 -1.60
C GLY A 92 3.14 -3.88 -1.00
N LEU A 93 4.23 -3.94 -1.77
CA LEU A 93 5.55 -4.31 -1.25
C LEU A 93 6.01 -3.35 -0.14
N VAL A 94 5.82 -2.04 -0.33
CA VAL A 94 6.12 -1.03 0.70
C VAL A 94 5.30 -1.29 1.97
N GLY A 95 4.00 -1.53 1.84
CA GLY A 95 3.11 -1.83 2.96
C GLY A 95 3.48 -3.14 3.69
N GLY A 96 3.75 -4.20 2.92
CA GLY A 96 4.12 -5.51 3.45
C GLY A 96 5.45 -5.49 4.20
N MET A 97 6.49 -4.90 3.60
CA MET A 97 7.80 -4.76 4.23
C MET A 97 7.72 -3.90 5.50
N SER A 98 6.96 -2.79 5.47
CA SER A 98 6.77 -1.94 6.64
C SER A 98 6.06 -2.66 7.78
N ALA A 99 5.00 -3.41 7.47
CA ALA A 99 4.28 -4.21 8.46
C ALA A 99 5.15 -5.34 9.04
N MET A 100 5.92 -6.03 8.20
CA MET A 100 6.86 -7.05 8.66
C MET A 100 7.91 -6.46 9.60
N SER A 101 8.50 -5.32 9.24
CA SER A 101 9.46 -4.60 10.08
C SER A 101 8.85 -4.19 11.42
N GLY A 102 7.59 -3.75 11.47
CA GLY A 102 6.91 -3.44 12.74
C GLY A 102 6.92 -4.61 13.72
N VAL A 103 6.64 -5.83 13.23
CA VAL A 103 6.68 -7.03 14.07
C VAL A 103 8.11 -7.40 14.46
N LEU A 104 9.07 -7.31 13.54
CA LEU A 104 10.47 -7.66 13.81
C LEU A 104 11.11 -6.72 14.82
N VAL A 105 10.86 -5.41 14.70
CA VAL A 105 11.32 -4.41 15.67
C VAL A 105 10.70 -4.67 17.05
N ARG A 106 9.40 -4.99 17.13
CA ARG A 106 8.78 -5.32 18.42
C ARG A 106 9.50 -6.51 19.09
N ARG A 107 9.76 -7.57 18.33
CA ARG A 107 10.49 -8.77 18.81
C ARG A 107 11.90 -8.43 19.27
N ALA A 108 12.61 -7.58 18.53
CA ALA A 108 13.96 -7.15 18.90
C ALA A 108 13.98 -6.34 20.21
N LEU A 109 12.89 -5.62 20.51
CA LEU A 109 12.71 -4.88 21.77
C LEU A 109 12.23 -5.76 22.94
N GLY A 110 12.15 -7.09 22.78
CA GLY A 110 11.68 -8.00 23.83
C GLY A 110 10.18 -7.89 24.15
N ARG A 111 9.38 -7.37 23.22
CA ARG A 111 7.91 -7.24 23.31
C ARG A 111 7.20 -8.11 22.27
#